data_AF-A0A5R9GYL7-F1
#
_entry.id   AF-A0A5R9GYL7-F1
#
_cell.length_a   1.000
_cell.length_b   1.000
_cell.length_c   1.000
_cell.angle_alpha   90.00
_cell.angle_beta   90.00
_cell.angle_gamma   90.00
#
_symmetry.space_group_name_H-M   'P 1'
#
loop_
_entity.id
_entity.type
_entity.pdbx_description
1 polymer ?
#
loop_
_entity_poly.entity_id
_entity_poly.type
_entity_poly.pdbx_seq_one_letter_code
_entity_poly.pdbx_strand_id
1 'polypeptide(L)'
;MSENKNALENSKPKHRDKIEALDSLSVGISIVAAIVIGVLIGLGLKHLTGQTWTLFLGIFWGIAAAVLNVYKAYKRAQKVYEGMENDPRYSHRAKYGDKSVDDEDK
;
A
#
# COMPACT_ATOMS: atom_id res chain seq x y z
N MET A 1 -20.46 -7.96 -34.51
CA MET A 1 -20.37 -8.40 -33.09
C MET A 1 -18.98 -8.10 -32.50
N SER A 2 -18.41 -6.92 -32.77
CA SER A 2 -17.01 -6.59 -32.41
C SER A 2 -16.84 -5.17 -31.84
N GLU A 3 -17.88 -4.33 -31.84
CA GLU A 3 -17.77 -2.94 -31.39
C GLU A 3 -17.91 -2.74 -29.86
N ASN A 4 -18.44 -3.75 -29.14
CA ASN A 4 -18.72 -3.64 -27.71
C ASN A 4 -17.56 -4.16 -26.82
N LYS A 5 -16.32 -3.80 -27.14
CA LYS A 5 -15.15 -4.01 -26.27
C LYS A 5 -14.40 -2.72 -25.96
N ASN A 6 -14.47 -1.73 -26.85
CA ASN A 6 -13.72 -0.47 -26.72
C ASN A 6 -14.35 0.55 -25.75
N ALA A 7 -15.63 0.40 -25.39
CA ALA A 7 -16.35 1.34 -24.52
C ALA A 7 -16.02 1.18 -23.03
N LEU A 8 -15.43 0.05 -22.61
CA LEU A 8 -15.08 -0.22 -21.21
C LEU A 8 -13.66 0.26 -20.84
N GLU A 9 -12.78 0.41 -21.83
CA GLU A 9 -11.35 0.70 -21.62
C GLU A 9 -11.08 2.17 -21.25
N ASN A 10 -12.06 3.07 -21.46
CA ASN A 10 -11.88 4.52 -21.27
C ASN A 10 -12.65 5.12 -20.07
N SER A 11 -13.14 4.28 -19.15
CA SER A 11 -13.72 4.77 -17.88
C SER A 11 -12.65 4.85 -16.80
N LYS A 12 -11.62 5.67 -17.01
CA LYS A 12 -10.67 6.03 -15.94
C LYS A 12 -11.42 6.99 -14.98
N PRO A 13 -11.77 6.62 -13.74
CA PRO A 13 -12.50 7.54 -12.86
C PRO A 13 -11.75 8.86 -12.69
N LYS A 14 -12.46 9.99 -12.81
CA LYS A 14 -11.90 11.35 -12.75
C LYS A 14 -11.16 11.68 -11.43
N HIS A 15 -11.34 10.87 -10.39
CA HIS A 15 -10.83 11.10 -9.04
C HIS A 15 -9.81 10.05 -8.56
N ARG A 16 -9.21 9.26 -9.46
CA ARG A 16 -8.26 8.20 -9.10
C ARG A 16 -7.12 8.66 -8.20
N ASP A 17 -6.54 9.82 -8.49
CA ASP A 17 -5.39 10.33 -7.75
C ASP A 17 -5.74 10.60 -6.27
N LYS A 18 -7.00 10.99 -6.00
CA LYS A 18 -7.49 11.14 -4.62
C LYS A 18 -7.63 9.78 -3.93
N ILE A 19 -8.12 8.77 -4.66
CA ILE A 19 -8.30 7.41 -4.16
C ILE A 19 -6.94 6.74 -3.88
N GLU A 20 -5.93 7.01 -4.71
CA GLU A 20 -4.59 6.48 -4.54
C GLU A 20 -3.84 7.14 -3.37
N ALA A 21 -4.00 8.45 -3.17
CA ALA A 21 -3.50 9.15 -1.99
C ALA A 21 -4.18 8.68 -0.68
N LEU A 22 -5.45 8.27 -0.75
CA LEU A 22 -6.17 7.69 0.39
C LEU A 22 -5.59 6.32 0.80
N ASP A 23 -5.07 5.52 -0.14
CA ASP A 23 -4.58 4.16 0.16
C ASP A 23 -3.30 4.21 1.03
N SER A 24 -2.38 5.15 0.77
CA SER A 24 -1.17 5.34 1.58
C SER A 24 -1.47 6.00 2.94
N LEU A 25 -2.38 6.98 2.97
CA LEU A 25 -2.86 7.58 4.22
C LEU A 25 -3.54 6.55 5.13
N SER A 26 -4.26 5.59 4.54
CA SER A 26 -4.95 4.54 5.30
C SER A 26 -3.98 3.69 6.15
N VAL A 27 -2.78 3.43 5.63
CA VAL A 27 -1.72 2.67 6.34
C VAL A 27 -1.19 3.48 7.53
N GLY A 28 -1.03 4.79 7.38
CA GLY A 28 -0.63 5.65 8.50
C GLY A 28 -1.68 5.64 9.63
N ILE A 29 -2.96 5.77 9.25
CA ILE A 29 -4.08 5.79 10.21
C ILE A 29 -4.21 4.43 10.91
N SER A 30 -4.04 3.31 10.20
CA SER A 30 -4.15 1.96 10.79
C SER A 30 -3.07 1.71 11.84
N ILE A 31 -1.86 2.23 11.67
CA ILE A 31 -0.77 2.14 12.66
C ILE A 31 -1.17 2.86 13.94
N VAL A 32 -1.63 4.10 13.83
CA VAL A 32 -2.06 4.90 14.99
C VAL A 32 -3.21 4.20 15.71
N ALA A 33 -4.21 3.71 14.96
CA ALA A 33 -5.32 2.96 15.52
C ALA A 33 -4.87 1.70 16.26
N ALA A 34 -3.95 0.91 15.69
CA ALA A 34 -3.43 -0.30 16.31
C ALA A 34 -2.70 -0.01 17.63
N ILE A 35 -1.88 1.04 17.67
CA ILE A 35 -1.17 1.48 18.89
C ILE A 35 -2.17 1.94 19.95
N VAL A 36 -3.16 2.77 19.58
CA VAL A 36 -4.20 3.24 20.50
C VAL A 36 -4.97 2.06 21.09
N ILE A 37 -5.37 1.09 20.27
CA ILE A 37 -6.05 -0.12 20.75
C ILE A 37 -5.15 -0.91 21.70
N GLY A 38 -3.87 -1.10 21.38
CA GLY A 38 -2.91 -1.76 22.26
C GLY A 38 -2.78 -1.07 23.62
N VAL A 39 -2.69 0.27 23.63
CA VAL A 39 -2.63 1.07 24.86
C VAL A 39 -3.94 0.95 25.66
N LEU A 40 -5.09 1.02 25.00
CA LEU A 40 -6.40 0.86 25.66
C LEU A 40 -6.54 -0.53 26.30
N ILE A 41 -6.12 -1.59 25.61
CA ILE A 41 -6.07 -2.95 26.16
C ILE A 41 -5.14 -3.00 27.36
N GLY A 42 -3.94 -2.41 27.27
CA GLY A 42 -3.00 -2.33 28.39
C GLY A 42 -3.61 -1.63 29.61
N LEU A 43 -4.26 -0.48 29.42
CA LEU A 43 -4.94 0.26 30.47
C LEU A 43 -6.09 -0.54 31.09
N GLY A 44 -6.88 -1.22 30.26
CA GLY A 44 -7.94 -2.13 30.72
C GLY A 44 -7.39 -3.27 31.58
N LEU A 45 -6.31 -3.92 31.12
CA LEU A 45 -5.64 -4.98 31.90
C LEU A 45 -5.08 -4.46 33.22
N LYS A 46 -4.48 -3.27 33.23
CA LYS A 46 -4.01 -2.63 34.48
C LYS A 46 -5.18 -2.36 35.43
N HIS A 47 -6.32 -1.91 34.93
CA HIS A 47 -7.50 -1.63 35.74
C HIS A 47 -8.07 -2.91 36.37
N LEU A 48 -8.08 -4.02 35.62
CA LEU A 48 -8.62 -5.30 36.08
C LEU A 48 -7.67 -6.06 37.01
N THR A 49 -6.38 -6.06 36.71
CA THR A 49 -5.38 -6.87 37.44
C THR A 49 -4.68 -6.10 38.56
N GLY A 50 -4.72 -4.77 38.54
CA GLY A 50 -3.93 -3.91 39.43
C GLY A 50 -2.43 -3.91 39.13
N GLN A 51 -1.98 -4.69 38.15
CA GLN A 51 -0.56 -4.90 37.87
C GLN A 51 -0.07 -3.99 36.75
N THR A 52 0.83 -3.07 37.06
CA THR A 52 1.36 -2.09 36.09
C THR A 52 2.13 -2.74 34.94
N TRP A 53 2.73 -3.91 35.15
CA TRP A 53 3.50 -4.60 34.10
C TRP A 53 2.63 -5.04 32.91
N THR A 54 1.32 -5.17 33.10
CA THR A 54 0.37 -5.51 32.03
C THR A 54 0.21 -4.42 30.97
N LEU A 55 0.60 -3.17 31.27
CA LEU A 55 0.69 -2.10 30.27
C LEU A 55 1.64 -2.47 29.13
N PHE A 56 2.76 -3.12 29.45
CA PHE A 56 3.74 -3.54 28.45
C PHE A 56 3.20 -4.62 27.52
N LEU A 57 2.27 -5.47 27.98
CA LEU A 57 1.58 -6.42 27.12
C LEU A 57 0.76 -5.70 26.05
N GLY A 58 -0.05 -4.71 26.45
CA GLY A 58 -0.85 -3.92 25.52
C GLY A 58 0.00 -3.19 24.49
N ILE A 59 1.09 -2.54 24.95
CA ILE A 59 2.04 -1.84 24.07
C ILE A 59 2.73 -2.83 23.11
N PHE A 60 3.21 -3.96 23.62
CA PHE A 60 3.87 -4.98 22.81
C PHE A 60 2.95 -5.50 21.69
N TRP A 61 1.71 -5.86 22.03
CA TRP A 61 0.73 -6.32 21.05
C TRP A 61 0.31 -5.23 20.06
N GLY A 62 0.18 -3.98 20.52
CA GLY A 62 -0.10 -2.85 19.64
C GLY A 62 1.00 -2.62 18.60
N ILE A 63 2.27 -2.64 19.03
CA ILE A 63 3.43 -2.51 18.12
C ILE A 63 3.50 -3.71 17.17
N ALA A 64 3.34 -4.94 17.68
CA ALA A 64 3.36 -6.14 16.85
C ALA A 64 2.26 -6.10 15.76
N ALA A 65 1.05 -5.65 16.12
CA ALA A 65 -0.05 -5.48 15.18
C ALA A 65 0.25 -4.41 14.11
N ALA A 66 0.83 -3.28 14.51
CA ALA A 66 1.24 -2.23 13.57
C ALA A 66 2.30 -2.73 12.57
N VAL A 67 3.33 -3.43 13.05
CA VAL A 67 4.37 -4.01 12.19
C VAL A 67 3.78 -5.01 11.20
N LEU A 68 2.90 -5.91 11.65
CA LEU A 68 2.22 -6.86 10.78
C LEU A 68 1.33 -6.16 9.73
N ASN A 69 0.67 -5.06 10.11
CA ASN A 69 -0.15 -4.27 9.18
C ASN A 69 0.71 -3.62 8.08
N VAL A 70 1.81 -2.99 8.48
CA VAL A 70 2.77 -2.37 7.55
C VAL A 70 3.38 -3.42 6.62
N TYR A 71 3.78 -4.58 7.14
CA TYR A 71 4.31 -5.67 6.32
C TYR A 71 3.32 -6.12 5.24
N LYS A 72 2.04 -6.22 5.58
CA LYS A 72 0.98 -6.57 4.62
C LYS A 72 0.80 -5.49 3.55
N ALA A 73 0.82 -4.22 3.94
CA ALA A 73 0.75 -3.11 3.01
C ALA A 73 1.96 -3.08 2.05
N TYR A 74 3.17 -3.30 2.58
CA TYR A 74 4.39 -3.41 1.80
C TYR A 74 4.32 -4.55 0.78
N LYS A 75 3.90 -5.75 1.19
CA LYS A 75 3.73 -6.88 0.26
C LYS A 75 2.72 -6.60 -0.84
N ARG A 76 1.64 -5.88 -0.53
CA ARG A 76 0.65 -5.45 -1.53
C ARG A 76 1.26 -4.49 -2.54
N ALA A 77 2.03 -3.50 -2.08
CA ALA A 77 2.73 -2.55 -2.94
C ALA A 77 3.77 -3.25 -3.84
N GLN A 78 4.56 -4.18 -3.28
CA GLN A 78 5.54 -4.97 -4.03
C GLN A 78 4.88 -5.79 -5.15
N LYS A 79 3.76 -6.44 -4.88
CA LYS A 79 3.03 -7.22 -5.89
C LYS A 79 2.50 -6.35 -7.04
N VAL A 80 2.06 -5.12 -6.74
CA VAL A 80 1.66 -4.16 -7.79
C VAL A 80 2.88 -3.82 -8.65
N TYR A 81 4.03 -3.60 -8.03
CA TYR A 81 5.29 -3.30 -8.73
C TYR A 81 5.75 -4.44 -9.65
N GLU A 82 5.80 -5.68 -9.16
CA GLU A 82 6.12 -6.87 -9.98
C GLU A 82 5.16 -7.05 -11.16
N GLY A 83 3.89 -6.65 -11.00
CA GLY A 83 2.90 -6.63 -12.07
C GLY A 83 3.20 -5.59 -13.16
N MET A 84 3.85 -4.47 -12.81
CA MET A 84 4.25 -3.43 -13.77
C MET A 84 5.49 -3.82 -14.59
N GLU A 85 6.40 -4.61 -14.02
CA GLU A 85 7.61 -5.08 -14.72
C GLU A 85 7.29 -5.90 -15.98
N ASN A 86 6.13 -6.58 -15.99
CA ASN A 86 5.68 -7.42 -17.10
C ASN A 86 4.77 -6.69 -18.10
N ASP A 87 4.62 -5.36 -18.00
CA ASP A 87 3.79 -4.60 -18.93
C ASP A 87 4.47 -4.55 -20.33
N PRO A 88 3.80 -5.05 -21.40
CA PRO A 88 4.34 -5.00 -22.77
C PRO A 88 4.72 -3.59 -23.24
N ARG A 89 4.07 -2.55 -22.70
CA ARG A 89 4.33 -1.14 -23.02
C ARG A 89 5.66 -0.61 -22.46
N TYR A 90 6.15 -1.17 -21.35
CA TYR A 90 7.42 -0.77 -20.71
C TYR A 90 8.55 -1.78 -20.96
N SER A 91 8.22 -3.07 -21.11
CA SER A 91 9.20 -4.11 -21.42
C SER A 91 9.89 -3.91 -22.78
N HIS A 92 9.23 -3.25 -23.75
CA HIS A 92 9.85 -2.91 -25.03
C HIS A 92 10.97 -1.86 -24.89
N ARG A 93 10.77 -0.82 -24.06
CA ARG A 93 11.81 0.20 -23.82
C ARG A 93 12.94 -0.34 -22.92
N ALA A 94 12.62 -1.21 -21.97
CA ALA A 94 13.62 -1.89 -21.13
C ALA A 94 14.50 -2.88 -21.92
N LYS A 95 13.95 -3.56 -22.93
CA LYS A 95 14.70 -4.53 -23.76
C LYS A 95 15.45 -3.91 -24.94
N TYR A 96 14.91 -2.86 -25.55
CA TYR A 96 15.47 -2.31 -26.80
C TYR A 96 16.15 -0.95 -26.64
N GLY A 97 16.16 -0.38 -25.43
CA GLY A 97 16.70 0.96 -25.15
C GLY A 97 15.88 2.06 -25.82
N ASP A 98 16.00 3.29 -25.32
CA ASP A 98 15.52 4.44 -26.09
C ASP A 98 16.46 4.57 -27.29
N LYS A 99 16.04 4.07 -28.47
CA LYS A 99 16.70 4.47 -29.71
C LYS A 99 16.33 5.93 -29.90
N SER A 100 17.16 6.83 -29.37
CA SER A 100 17.17 8.19 -29.85
C SER A 100 17.37 8.09 -31.36
N VAL A 101 16.34 8.48 -32.10
CA VAL A 101 16.48 8.91 -33.48
C VAL A 101 17.31 10.18 -33.42
N ASP A 102 18.63 9.98 -33.34
CA ASP A 102 19.64 11.02 -33.45
C ASP A 102 20.50 10.61 -34.64
N ASP A 103 19.87 10.66 -35.82
CA ASP A 103 20.50 10.58 -37.14
C ASP A 103 19.62 11.38 -38.13
N GLU A 104 19.25 12.61 -37.76
CA GLU A 104 19.15 13.68 -38.76
C GLU A 104 20.51 14.38 -38.76
N ASP A 105 21.05 14.64 -39.96
CA ASP A 105 22.30 15.35 -40.26
C ASP A 105 23.60 14.51 -40.44
N LYS A 106 23.74 13.91 -41.63
CA LYS A 106 24.97 13.99 -42.44
C LYS A 106 24.72 13.83 -43.94
#